data_AF-A0AAW6LPR0-F1
#
_entry.id   AF-A0AAW6LPR0-F1
#
_cell.length_a   1.000
_cell.length_b   1.000
_cell.length_c   1.000
_cell.angle_alpha   90.00
_cell.angle_beta   90.00
_cell.angle_gamma   90.00
#
_symmetry.space_group_name_H-M   'P 1'
#
loop_
_entity.id
_entity.type
_entity.pdbx_description
1 polymer ?
#
loop_
_entity_poly.entity_id
_entity_poly.type
_entity_poly.pdbx_seq_one_letter_code
_entity_poly.pdbx_strand_id
1 'polypeptide(L)'
;MATTSIPEQRLVELRSDGKVARGLQGGFVDPRVLRRCVEVLDRRGEGWAAAVLGRALDRRSLEVPTRPFLHAGEDHTVVLADAEEDRIAIAHLDVSG
;
A
#
# COMPACT_ATOMS: atom_id res chain seq x y z
N MET A 1 -5.49 7.55 -15.17
CA MET A 1 -4.12 7.52 -14.61
C MET A 1 -4.26 7.26 -13.13
N ALA A 2 -3.59 6.23 -12.60
CA ALA A 2 -3.61 5.96 -11.18
C ALA A 2 -2.77 7.02 -10.46
N THR A 3 -3.41 7.89 -9.69
CA THR A 3 -2.75 9.03 -9.05
C THR A 3 -2.82 8.87 -7.54
N THR A 4 -1.65 8.77 -6.93
CA THR A 4 -1.43 8.95 -5.50
C THR A 4 -0.85 10.35 -5.29
N SER A 5 -1.14 10.99 -4.15
CA SER A 5 -0.60 12.32 -3.82
C SER A 5 0.79 12.23 -3.16
N ILE A 6 1.21 11.02 -2.79
CA ILE A 6 2.54 10.75 -2.25
C ILE A 6 3.63 11.07 -3.29
N PRO A 7 4.63 11.91 -2.96
CA PRO A 7 5.76 12.17 -3.84
C PRO A 7 6.60 10.92 -4.13
N GLU A 8 7.20 10.81 -5.33
CA GLU A 8 7.93 9.61 -5.75
C GLU A 8 9.06 9.22 -4.78
N GLN A 9 9.81 10.20 -4.26
CA GLN A 9 10.86 9.91 -3.27
C GLN A 9 10.28 9.19 -2.04
N ARG A 10 9.12 9.65 -1.55
CA ARG A 10 8.47 9.04 -0.40
C ARG A 10 7.90 7.65 -0.74
N LEU A 11 7.45 7.43 -1.97
CA LEU A 11 7.06 6.08 -2.43
C LEU A 11 8.23 5.09 -2.38
N VAL A 12 9.44 5.50 -2.78
CA VAL A 12 10.65 4.65 -2.71
C VAL A 12 10.98 4.28 -1.26
N GLU A 13 10.86 5.24 -0.34
CA GLU A 13 11.04 5.01 1.09
C GLU A 13 10.01 4.01 1.63
N LEU A 14 8.72 4.22 1.36
CA LEU A 14 7.63 3.34 1.80
C LEU A 14 7.75 1.90 1.26
N ARG A 15 8.23 1.74 0.01
CA ARG A 15 8.53 0.41 -0.57
C ARG A 15 9.68 -0.28 0.17
N SER A 16 10.65 0.48 0.64
CA SER A 16 11.78 -0.04 1.44
C SER A 16 11.32 -0.39 2.85
N ASP A 17 10.55 0.49 3.48
CA ASP A 17 9.99 0.30 4.82
C ASP A 17 9.09 -0.94 4.88
N GLY A 18 8.26 -1.18 3.86
CA GLY A 18 7.41 -2.37 3.80
C GLY A 18 8.19 -3.68 3.76
N LYS A 19 9.32 -3.72 3.03
CA LYS A 19 10.23 -4.87 3.01
C LYS A 19 10.90 -5.09 4.37
N VAL A 20 11.36 -4.01 5.01
CA VAL A 20 11.97 -4.08 6.35
C VAL A 20 10.95 -4.56 7.38
N ALA A 21 9.75 -3.99 7.39
CA ALA A 21 8.67 -4.36 8.30
C ALA A 21 8.33 -5.85 8.19
N ARG A 22 8.26 -6.39 6.96
CA ARG A 22 8.07 -7.82 6.74
C ARG A 22 9.23 -8.66 7.27
N GLY A 23 10.47 -8.21 7.08
CA GLY A 23 11.67 -8.88 7.57
C GLY A 23 11.74 -8.96 9.10
N LEU A 24 11.31 -7.91 9.80
CA LEU A 24 11.28 -7.85 11.27
C LEU A 24 10.33 -8.87 11.89
N GLN A 25 9.34 -9.36 11.14
CA GLN A 25 8.44 -10.41 11.61
C GLN A 25 9.04 -11.81 11.51
N GLY A 26 10.34 -11.95 11.19
CA GLY A 26 11.03 -13.25 11.18
C GLY A 26 10.44 -14.24 10.17
N GLY A 27 9.77 -13.75 9.13
CA GLY A 27 9.07 -14.57 8.13
C GLY A 27 7.63 -14.96 8.51
N PHE A 28 7.17 -14.64 9.72
CA PHE A 28 5.76 -14.83 10.10
C PHE A 28 4.86 -13.81 9.40
N VAL A 29 3.59 -14.19 9.25
CA VAL A 29 2.55 -13.37 8.64
C VAL A 29 1.76 -12.68 9.75
N ASP A 30 1.61 -11.36 9.68
CA ASP A 30 0.69 -10.63 10.54
C ASP A 30 -0.71 -10.53 9.89
N PRO A 31 -1.72 -11.22 10.44
CA PRO A 31 -3.06 -11.22 9.87
C PRO A 31 -3.73 -9.83 9.93
N ARG A 32 -3.31 -8.95 10.85
CA ARG A 32 -3.87 -7.59 10.94
C ARG A 32 -3.43 -6.74 9.76
N VAL A 33 -2.17 -6.87 9.34
CA VAL A 33 -1.64 -6.20 8.16
C VAL A 33 -2.35 -6.70 6.91
N LEU A 34 -2.54 -8.01 6.76
CA LEU A 34 -3.28 -8.56 5.63
C LEU A 34 -4.71 -8.05 5.56
N ARG A 35 -5.44 -8.09 6.69
CA ARG A 35 -6.81 -7.57 6.74
C ARG A 35 -6.85 -6.09 6.36
N ARG A 36 -5.94 -5.28 6.91
CA ARG A 36 -5.87 -3.85 6.60
C ARG A 36 -5.52 -3.60 5.13
N CYS A 37 -4.59 -4.37 4.57
CA CYS A 37 -4.23 -4.27 3.16
C CYS A 37 -5.45 -4.52 2.26
N VAL A 38 -6.26 -5.54 2.56
CA VAL A 38 -7.51 -5.82 1.83
C VAL A 38 -8.48 -4.64 1.92
N GLU A 39 -8.71 -4.10 3.12
CA GLU A 39 -9.57 -2.91 3.30
C GLU A 39 -9.09 -1.71 2.48
N VAL A 40 -7.77 -1.48 2.44
CA VAL A 40 -7.17 -0.39 1.66
C VAL A 40 -7.37 -0.62 0.17
N LEU A 41 -7.16 -1.84 -0.33
CA LEU A 41 -7.39 -2.17 -1.73
C LEU A 41 -8.86 -1.98 -2.13
N ASP A 42 -9.80 -2.33 -1.24
CA ASP A 42 -11.23 -2.09 -1.46
C ASP A 42 -11.58 -0.59 -1.50
N ARG A 43 -10.98 0.20 -0.60
CA ARG A 43 -11.25 1.64 -0.49
C ARG A 43 -10.60 2.48 -1.59
N ARG A 44 -9.32 2.24 -1.87
CA ARG A 44 -8.49 3.05 -2.78
C ARG A 44 -8.47 2.50 -4.20
N GLY A 45 -8.73 1.21 -4.37
CA GLY A 45 -8.70 0.53 -5.66
C GLY A 45 -7.31 0.09 -6.11
N GLU A 46 -7.28 -0.85 -7.06
CA GLU A 46 -6.04 -1.44 -7.59
C GLU A 46 -5.18 -0.43 -8.37
N GLY A 47 -5.80 0.56 -9.02
CA GLY A 47 -5.07 1.61 -9.71
C GLY A 47 -4.14 2.35 -8.76
N TRP A 48 -4.69 2.89 -7.67
CA TRP A 48 -3.90 3.57 -6.65
C TRP A 48 -2.78 2.68 -6.09
N ALA A 49 -3.10 1.41 -5.80
CA ALA A 49 -2.11 0.46 -5.31
C ALA A 49 -0.97 0.20 -6.32
N ALA A 50 -1.29 0.11 -7.62
CA ALA A 50 -0.29 -0.03 -8.67
C ALA A 50 0.67 1.17 -8.72
N ALA A 51 0.14 2.40 -8.55
CA ALA A 51 0.98 3.60 -8.47
C ALA A 51 1.89 3.59 -7.24
N VAL A 52 1.35 3.22 -6.06
CA VAL A 52 2.13 3.10 -4.82
C VAL A 52 3.25 2.07 -4.96
N LEU A 53 2.94 0.90 -5.51
CA LEU A 53 3.88 -0.22 -5.63
C LEU A 53 4.86 -0.04 -6.80
N GLY A 54 4.60 0.89 -7.72
CA GLY A 54 5.46 1.13 -8.89
C GLY A 54 5.43 -0.01 -9.91
N ARG A 55 4.35 -0.79 -9.94
CA ARG A 55 4.17 -1.91 -10.88
C ARG A 55 2.69 -2.16 -11.19
N ALA A 56 2.41 -2.79 -12.32
CA ALA A 56 1.08 -3.25 -12.65
C ALA A 56 0.62 -4.42 -11.74
N LEU A 57 -0.70 -4.49 -11.48
CA LEU A 57 -1.35 -5.51 -10.63
C LEU A 57 -2.18 -6.52 -11.46
N ASP A 58 -1.64 -6.91 -12.62
CA ASP A 58 -2.33 -7.74 -13.60
C ASP A 58 -2.42 -9.22 -13.19
N ARG A 59 -1.52 -9.65 -12.30
CA ARG A 59 -1.52 -11.01 -11.76
C ARG A 59 -2.56 -11.12 -10.64
N ARG A 60 -3.37 -12.18 -10.68
CA ARG A 60 -4.40 -12.48 -9.68
C ARG A 60 -3.95 -13.51 -8.67
N SER A 61 -4.52 -13.47 -7.48
CA SER A 61 -4.41 -14.53 -6.49
C SER A 61 -5.04 -15.81 -7.02
N LEU A 62 -4.42 -16.96 -6.75
CA LEU A 62 -4.94 -18.27 -7.14
C LEU A 62 -6.21 -18.63 -6.37
N GLU A 63 -6.22 -18.39 -5.06
CA GLU A 63 -7.34 -18.74 -4.17
C GLU A 63 -8.48 -17.72 -4.25
N VAL A 64 -8.17 -16.46 -4.59
CA VAL A 64 -9.15 -15.38 -4.66
C VAL A 64 -8.95 -14.59 -5.96
N PRO A 65 -9.49 -15.06 -7.10
CA PRO A 65 -9.23 -14.46 -8.41
C PRO A 65 -9.65 -12.99 -8.56
N THR A 66 -10.52 -12.49 -7.66
CA THR A 66 -10.93 -11.08 -7.58
C THR A 66 -9.88 -10.17 -6.93
N ARG A 67 -8.77 -10.72 -6.43
CA ARG A 67 -7.71 -9.98 -5.73
C ARG A 67 -6.40 -10.01 -6.49
N PRO A 68 -5.60 -8.92 -6.45
CA PRO A 68 -4.29 -8.90 -7.05
C PRO A 68 -3.32 -9.76 -6.25
N PHE A 69 -2.34 -10.34 -6.95
CA PHE A 69 -1.20 -10.99 -6.31
C PHE A 69 -0.21 -9.94 -5.80
N LEU A 70 0.19 -10.06 -4.53
CA LEU A 70 1.16 -9.21 -3.88
C LEU A 70 2.45 -9.99 -3.58
N HIS A 71 3.60 -9.36 -3.82
CA HIS A 71 4.89 -9.84 -3.36
C HIS A 71 5.05 -9.61 -1.85
N ALA A 72 5.97 -10.34 -1.23
CA ALA A 72 6.27 -10.18 0.19
C ALA A 72 6.65 -8.73 0.53
N GLY A 73 5.97 -8.14 1.51
CA GLY A 73 6.20 -6.77 1.98
C GLY A 73 5.35 -5.72 1.28
N GLU A 74 4.74 -6.03 0.13
CA GLU A 74 3.84 -5.09 -0.56
C GLU A 74 2.53 -4.86 0.21
N ASP A 75 2.08 -5.86 0.97
CA ASP A 75 1.01 -5.74 1.95
C ASP A 75 1.30 -4.65 2.98
N HIS A 76 2.53 -4.63 3.53
CA HIS A 76 2.97 -3.58 4.44
C HIS A 76 3.09 -2.23 3.73
N THR A 77 3.68 -2.17 2.53
CA THR A 77 3.80 -0.93 1.76
C THR A 77 2.44 -0.29 1.48
N VAL A 78 1.43 -1.08 1.09
CA VAL A 78 0.07 -0.59 0.86
C VAL A 78 -0.52 0.04 2.12
N VAL A 79 -0.36 -0.61 3.27
CA VAL A 79 -0.88 -0.09 4.56
C VAL A 79 -0.14 1.19 4.99
N LEU A 80 1.18 1.24 4.84
CA LEU A 80 1.98 2.43 5.17
C LEU A 80 1.65 3.61 4.24
N ALA A 81 1.46 3.36 2.95
CA ALA A 81 1.09 4.37 1.97
C ALA A 81 -0.31 4.93 2.24
N ASP A 82 -1.27 4.10 2.66
CA ASP A 82 -2.61 4.56 3.03
C ASP A 82 -2.55 5.57 4.19
N ALA A 83 -1.72 5.29 5.20
CA ALA A 83 -1.51 6.18 6.34
C ALA A 83 -0.74 7.46 5.96
N GLU A 84 0.16 7.41 4.98
CA GLU A 84 0.81 8.59 4.42
C GLU A 84 -0.19 9.47 3.68
N GLU A 85 -1.06 8.86 2.89
CA GLU A 85 -2.05 9.58 2.10
C GLU A 85 -3.09 10.28 2.98
N ASP A 86 -3.52 9.62 4.07
CA ASP A 86 -4.38 10.24 5.08
C ASP A 86 -3.66 11.42 5.78
N ARG A 87 -2.35 11.32 6.04
CA ARG A 87 -1.55 12.43 6.60
C ARG A 87 -1.45 13.62 5.64
N ILE A 88 -1.21 13.37 4.35
CA ILE A 88 -1.15 14.43 3.32
C ILE A 88 -2.51 15.11 3.21
N ALA A 89 -3.60 14.35 3.20
CA ALA A 89 -4.95 14.90 3.12
C ALA A 89 -5.28 15.81 4.30
N ILE A 90 -4.94 15.40 5.53
CA ILE A 90 -5.14 16.22 6.74
C ILE A 90 -4.33 17.51 6.66
N ALA A 91 -3.05 17.43 6.29
CA ALA A 91 -2.19 18.62 6.18
C ALA A 91 -2.74 19.67 5.18
N HIS A 92 -3.42 19.23 4.11
CA HIS A 92 -4.06 20.15 3.16
C HIS A 92 -5.30 20.85 3.74
N LEU A 93 -6.02 20.20 4.66
CA LEU A 93 -7.17 20.80 5.34
C LEU A 93 -6.73 21.90 6.32
N ASP A 94 -5.64 21.67 7.06
CA ASP A 94 -5.11 22.63 8.03
C ASP A 94 -4.56 23.92 7.39
N VAL A 95 -4.07 23.84 6.15
CA VAL A 95 -3.59 25.02 5.41
C VAL A 95 -4.75 25.85 4.84
N SER A 96 -5.95 25.29 4.77
CA SER A 96 -7.13 25.93 4.17
C SER A 96 -8.09 26.57 5.19
N GLY A 97 -7.79 26.48 6.48
CA GLY A 97 -8.58 27.05 7.58
C GLY A 97 -7.87 28.21 8.27
#